data_AF-A0A6N3JWR1-F1
#
_entry.id   AF-A0A6N3JWR1-F1
#
_cell.length_a   1.000
_cell.length_b   1.000
_cell.length_c   1.000
_cell.angle_alpha   90.00
_cell.angle_beta   90.00
_cell.angle_gamma   90.00
#
_symmetry.space_group_name_H-M   'P 1'
#
loop_
_entity.id
_entity.type
_entity.pdbx_description
1 polymer ?
#
loop_
_entity_poly.entity_id
_entity_poly.type
_entity_poly.pdbx_seq_one_letter_code
_entity_poly.pdbx_strand_id
1 'polypeptide(L)'
;MSHNDLIAGLRALADFLEANPRMPALTYPTLLDTGPVGETDGDGVKRVHLVAELLGSTVATSRSGHLQTGRQFDGLELRIAHVPSAASAQHEAHMTYASNVQPEDGTR
;
A
#
# COMPACT_ATOMS: atom_id res chain seq x y z
N MET A 1 20.23 -5.00 -1.22
CA MET A 1 20.26 -3.64 -1.78
C MET A 1 21.44 -2.92 -1.16
N SER A 2 22.34 -2.36 -1.96
CA SER A 2 23.42 -1.51 -1.45
C SER A 2 22.92 -0.10 -1.15
N HIS A 3 23.68 0.69 -0.40
CA HIS A 3 23.35 2.10 -0.16
C HIS A 3 23.25 2.90 -1.46
N ASN A 4 24.10 2.59 -2.45
CA ASN A 4 24.08 3.28 -3.74
C ASN A 4 22.82 2.95 -4.55
N ASP A 5 22.36 1.70 -4.50
CA ASP A 5 21.11 1.29 -5.17
C ASP A 5 19.91 2.02 -4.55
N LEU A 6 19.87 2.14 -3.22
CA LEU A 6 18.81 2.88 -2.52
C LEU A 6 18.80 4.36 -2.92
N ILE A 7 19.96 5.01 -2.98
CA ILE A 7 20.07 6.42 -3.39
C ILE A 7 19.62 6.60 -4.84
N ALA A 8 19.98 5.68 -5.74
CA ALA A 8 19.54 5.71 -7.13
C ALA A 8 18.01 5.59 -7.24
N GLY A 9 17.41 4.62 -6.55
CA GLY A 9 15.96 4.44 -6.54
C GLY A 9 15.19 5.64 -5.98
N LEU A 10 15.71 6.28 -4.93
CA LEU A 10 15.12 7.52 -4.39
C LEU A 10 15.19 8.69 -5.37
N ARG A 11 16.29 8.83 -6.12
CA ARG A 11 16.42 9.86 -7.17
C ARG A 11 15.47 9.59 -8.33
N ALA A 12 15.40 8.35 -8.80
CA ALA A 12 14.47 7.95 -9.86
C ALA A 12 13.00 8.18 -9.45
N LEU A 13 12.66 7.93 -8.19
CA LEU A 13 11.34 8.24 -7.64
C LEU A 13 11.10 9.77 -7.62
N ALA A 14 12.08 10.56 -7.19
CA ALA A 14 11.95 12.02 -7.17
C ALA A 14 11.72 12.58 -8.59
N ASP A 15 12.53 12.17 -9.56
CA ASP A 15 12.40 12.56 -10.97
C ASP A 15 11.02 12.19 -11.52
N PHE A 16 10.50 11.00 -11.15
CA PHE A 16 9.17 10.56 -11.54
C PHE A 16 8.07 11.47 -10.93
N LEU A 17 8.15 11.78 -9.65
CA LEU A 17 7.14 12.62 -8.98
C LEU A 17 7.15 14.05 -9.54
N GLU A 18 8.32 14.62 -9.83
CA GLU A 18 8.44 15.93 -10.47
C GLU A 18 7.82 15.95 -11.88
N ALA A 19 8.02 14.88 -12.65
CA ALA A 19 7.45 14.76 -13.99
C ALA A 19 5.92 14.50 -14.01
N ASN A 20 5.33 14.09 -12.87
CA ASN A 20 3.93 13.68 -12.79
C ASN A 20 3.15 14.48 -11.73
N PRO A 21 2.88 15.79 -11.96
CA PRO A 21 2.20 16.66 -10.99
C PRO A 21 0.73 16.28 -10.70
N ARG A 22 0.17 15.35 -11.50
CA ARG A 22 -1.15 14.76 -11.27
C ARG A 22 -1.15 13.66 -10.22
N MET A 23 0.03 13.15 -9.84
CA MET A 23 0.15 12.19 -8.75
C MET A 23 -0.39 12.84 -7.47
N PRO A 24 -1.33 12.18 -6.77
CA PRO A 24 -1.74 12.63 -5.45
C PRO A 24 -0.52 12.75 -4.54
N ALA A 25 -0.52 13.76 -3.68
CA ALA A 25 0.48 13.87 -2.62
C ALA A 25 0.41 12.61 -1.75
N LEU A 26 1.57 12.02 -1.47
CA LEU A 26 1.65 10.88 -0.56
C LEU A 26 1.32 11.36 0.86
N THR A 27 0.38 10.68 1.49
CA THR A 27 -0.07 11.02 2.86
C THR A 27 1.03 10.74 3.88
N TYR A 28 1.83 9.72 3.59
CA TYR A 28 2.97 9.30 4.41
C TYR A 28 4.22 9.23 3.53
N PRO A 29 5.40 9.62 4.03
CA PRO A 29 6.67 9.47 3.33
C PRO A 29 7.14 7.99 3.36
N THR A 30 6.21 7.07 3.15
CA THR A 30 6.42 5.63 3.16
C THR A 30 6.27 5.10 1.74
N LEU A 31 7.01 4.03 1.45
CA LEU A 31 6.88 3.27 0.20
C LEU A 31 5.52 2.56 0.05
N LEU A 32 4.70 2.59 1.10
CA LEU A 32 3.32 2.16 1.11
C LEU A 32 2.45 3.31 1.61
N ASP A 33 1.58 3.84 0.77
CA ASP A 33 0.56 4.81 1.17
C ASP A 33 -0.84 4.18 1.06
N THR A 34 -1.56 4.13 2.18
CA THR A 34 -2.93 3.60 2.27
C THR A 34 -4.01 4.65 2.06
N GLY A 35 -3.64 5.92 1.85
CA GLY A 35 -4.55 7.06 1.77
C GLY A 35 -4.82 7.72 3.13
N PRO A 36 -5.57 8.83 3.11
CA PRO A 36 -5.87 9.60 4.31
C PRO A 36 -6.89 8.90 5.22
N VAL A 37 -6.80 9.19 6.52
CA VAL A 37 -7.78 8.71 7.51
C VAL A 37 -9.16 9.30 7.17
N GLY A 38 -10.18 8.43 7.14
CA GLY A 38 -11.56 8.83 6.85
C GLY A 38 -11.90 8.91 5.35
N GLU A 39 -10.99 8.49 4.46
CA GLU A 39 -11.30 8.30 3.04
C GLU A 39 -12.45 7.29 2.88
N THR A 40 -13.39 7.58 1.95
CA THR A 40 -14.45 6.63 1.62
C THR A 40 -13.91 5.50 0.75
N ASP A 41 -14.50 4.30 0.84
CA ASP A 41 -14.08 3.17 0.00
C ASP A 41 -14.13 3.51 -1.50
N GLY A 42 -15.17 4.24 -1.92
CA GLY A 42 -15.31 4.68 -3.31
C GLY A 42 -14.21 5.61 -3.77
N ASP A 43 -13.77 6.53 -2.92
CA ASP A 43 -12.70 7.47 -3.26
C ASP A 43 -11.32 6.81 -3.19
N GLY A 44 -11.10 5.90 -2.24
CA GLY A 44 -9.88 5.10 -2.17
C GLY A 44 -9.70 4.19 -3.39
N VAL A 45 -10.78 3.56 -3.88
CA VAL A 45 -10.76 2.80 -5.13
C VAL A 45 -10.37 3.68 -6.31
N LYS A 46 -11.01 4.86 -6.47
CA LYS A 46 -10.67 5.81 -7.55
C LYS A 46 -9.21 6.25 -7.49
N ARG A 47 -8.69 6.52 -6.29
CA ARG A 47 -7.29 6.90 -6.08
C ARG A 47 -6.33 5.80 -6.53
N VAL A 48 -6.58 4.55 -6.15
CA VAL A 48 -5.74 3.40 -6.58
C VAL A 48 -5.76 3.25 -8.10
N HIS A 49 -6.93 3.36 -8.75
CA HIS A 49 -7.02 3.27 -10.20
C HIS A 49 -6.32 4.44 -10.92
N LEU A 50 -6.50 5.67 -10.44
CA LEU A 50 -5.80 6.84 -10.98
C LEU A 50 -4.29 6.68 -10.89
N VAL A 51 -3.78 6.25 -9.74
CA VAL A 51 -2.34 6.05 -9.57
C VAL A 51 -1.83 4.89 -10.41
N ALA A 52 -2.62 3.82 -10.59
CA ALA A 52 -2.24 2.72 -11.47
C ALA A 52 -2.00 3.21 -12.91
N GLU A 53 -2.89 4.06 -13.41
CA GLU A 53 -2.74 4.71 -14.72
C GLU A 53 -1.48 5.58 -14.79
N LEU A 54 -1.25 6.44 -13.80
CA LEU A 54 -0.06 7.33 -13.75
C LEU A 54 1.26 6.56 -13.63
N LEU A 55 1.26 5.44 -12.89
CA LEU A 55 2.43 4.58 -12.76
C LEU A 55 2.63 3.66 -13.99
N GLY A 56 1.63 3.50 -14.85
CA GLY A 56 1.62 2.48 -15.89
C GLY A 56 1.66 1.06 -15.31
N SER A 57 0.98 0.86 -14.17
CA SER A 57 0.93 -0.40 -13.42
C SER A 57 -0.49 -0.96 -13.37
N THR A 58 -0.63 -2.22 -12.98
CA THR A 58 -1.94 -2.88 -12.85
C THR A 58 -2.42 -2.87 -11.41
N VAL A 59 -3.70 -2.59 -11.20
CA VAL A 59 -4.34 -2.79 -9.90
C VAL A 59 -4.46 -4.29 -9.61
N ALA A 60 -4.10 -4.67 -8.39
CA ALA A 60 -4.27 -6.02 -7.86
C ALA A 60 -5.05 -5.98 -6.55
N THR A 61 -5.79 -7.05 -6.26
CA THR A 61 -6.43 -7.26 -4.96
C THR A 61 -5.58 -8.23 -4.15
N SER A 62 -5.19 -7.85 -2.93
CA SER A 62 -4.45 -8.72 -2.01
C SER A 62 -5.34 -9.86 -1.51
N ARG A 63 -4.71 -10.90 -0.94
CA ARG A 63 -5.43 -12.00 -0.29
C ARG A 63 -6.33 -11.53 0.86
N SER A 64 -5.98 -10.41 1.52
CA SER A 64 -6.77 -9.78 2.57
C SER A 64 -7.84 -8.82 2.05
N GLY A 65 -8.03 -8.73 0.73
CA GLY A 65 -9.05 -7.90 0.10
C GLY A 65 -8.65 -6.44 -0.14
N HIS A 66 -7.39 -6.07 0.07
CA HIS A 66 -6.94 -4.69 -0.16
C HIS A 66 -6.71 -4.46 -1.65
N LEU A 67 -7.13 -3.32 -2.18
CA LEU A 67 -6.71 -2.92 -3.52
C LEU A 67 -5.34 -2.28 -3.46
N GLN A 68 -4.46 -2.59 -4.39
CA GLN A 68 -3.12 -2.03 -4.44
C GLN A 68 -2.60 -1.89 -5.87
N THR A 69 -1.68 -0.96 -6.06
CA THR A 69 -0.90 -0.79 -7.28
C THR A 69 0.50 -0.33 -6.93
N GLY A 70 1.48 -0.58 -7.79
CA GLY A 70 2.84 -0.14 -7.50
C GLY A 70 3.79 -0.30 -8.67
N ARG A 71 4.92 0.39 -8.56
CA ARG A 71 6.01 0.36 -9.55
C ARG A 71 7.36 0.37 -8.85
N GLN A 72 8.31 -0.37 -9.43
CA GLN A 72 9.71 -0.38 -9.00
C GLN A 72 10.50 0.78 -9.64
N PHE A 73 11.37 1.38 -8.85
CA PHE A 73 12.34 2.43 -9.19
C PHE A 73 13.71 1.97 -8.68
N ASP A 74 14.52 1.38 -9.56
CA ASP A 74 15.86 0.86 -9.23
C ASP A 74 15.94 0.03 -7.92
N GLY A 75 14.96 -0.86 -7.71
CA GLY A 75 14.87 -1.73 -6.53
C GLY A 75 14.08 -1.17 -5.36
N LEU A 76 13.57 0.06 -5.47
CA LEU A 76 12.65 0.70 -4.53
C LEU A 76 11.24 0.69 -5.10
N GLU A 77 10.28 0.12 -4.37
CA GLU A 77 8.88 0.07 -4.82
C GLU A 77 8.09 1.23 -4.23
N LEU A 78 7.40 2.02 -5.07
CA LEU A 78 6.29 2.82 -4.61
C LEU A 78 5.02 1.98 -4.72
N ARG A 79 4.32 1.81 -3.59
CA ARG A 79 3.06 1.07 -3.50
C ARG A 79 1.97 1.95 -2.92
N ILE A 80 0.83 1.97 -3.59
CA ILE A 80 -0.37 2.63 -3.12
C ILE A 80 -1.42 1.57 -2.88
N ALA A 81 -2.10 1.64 -1.74
CA ALA A 81 -3.15 0.73 -1.39
C ALA A 81 -4.40 1.46 -0.89
N HIS A 82 -5.50 0.74 -0.91
CA HIS A 82 -6.74 1.06 -0.22
C HIS A 82 -7.21 -0.18 0.53
N VAL A 83 -7.47 -0.01 1.82
CA VAL A 83 -8.01 -1.05 2.70
C VAL A 83 -9.50 -0.77 2.87
N PRO A 84 -10.39 -1.61 2.32
CA PRO A 84 -11.83 -1.40 2.44
C PRO A 84 -12.29 -1.44 3.90
N SER A 85 -13.30 -0.64 4.23
CA SER A 85 -13.93 -0.60 5.56
C SER A 85 -14.33 -2.01 6.07
N ALA A 86 -14.87 -2.85 5.20
CA ALA A 86 -15.25 -4.23 5.53
C ALA A 86 -14.03 -5.10 5.91
N ALA A 87 -12.90 -4.92 5.22
CA ALA A 87 -11.67 -5.66 5.52
C ALA A 87 -11.08 -5.20 6.87
N SER A 88 -11.12 -3.89 7.15
CA SER A 88 -10.74 -3.34 8.46
C SER A 88 -11.62 -3.89 9.58
N ALA A 89 -12.95 -3.90 9.40
CA ALA A 89 -13.88 -4.45 10.39
C ALA A 89 -13.66 -5.95 10.64
N GLN A 90 -13.38 -6.72 9.58
CA GLN A 90 -13.05 -8.15 9.71
C GLN A 90 -11.73 -8.34 10.47
N HIS A 91 -10.72 -7.51 10.20
CA HIS A 91 -9.46 -7.54 10.92
C HIS A 91 -9.66 -7.20 12.40
N GLU A 92 -10.40 -6.14 12.71
CA GLU A 92 -10.74 -5.77 14.09
C GLU A 92 -11.47 -6.90 14.82
N ALA A 93 -12.50 -7.48 14.19
CA ALA A 93 -13.19 -8.64 14.74
C ALA A 93 -12.23 -9.79 15.01
N HIS A 94 -11.36 -10.15 14.05
CA HIS A 94 -10.35 -11.19 14.25
C HIS A 94 -9.41 -10.88 15.42
N MET A 95 -8.96 -9.63 15.55
CA MET A 95 -8.08 -9.20 16.65
C MET A 95 -8.76 -9.32 18.01
N THR A 96 -10.08 -9.16 18.12
CA THR A 96 -10.81 -9.39 19.40
C THR A 96 -10.82 -10.85 19.85
N TYR A 97 -10.68 -11.81 18.92
CA TYR A 97 -10.58 -13.24 19.25
C TYR A 97 -9.14 -13.71 19.46
N ALA A 98 -8.16 -12.97 18.94
CA ALA A 98 -6.76 -13.40 18.89
C ALA A 98 -6.14 -13.67 20.28
N SER A 99 -6.56 -12.94 21.32
CA SER A 99 -6.09 -13.17 22.69
C SER A 99 -6.79 -14.33 23.42
N ASN A 100 -7.91 -14.82 22.86
CA ASN A 100 -8.73 -15.87 23.49
C ASN A 100 -8.36 -17.29 23.02
N VAL A 101 -7.51 -17.42 22.00
CA VAL A 101 -7.03 -18.71 21.49
C VAL A 101 -5.56 -18.86 21.86
N GLN A 102 -5.26 -19.72 22.83
CA GLN A 102 -3.89 -20.16 23.06
C GLN A 102 -3.65 -21.45 22.26
N PRO A 103 -2.62 -21.48 21.38
CA PRO A 103 -2.23 -22.74 20.76
C PRO A 103 -1.76 -23.69 21.86
N GLU A 104 -2.22 -24.94 21.77
CA GLU A 104 -1.81 -25.99 22.69
C GLU A 104 -0.29 -26.18 22.57
N ASP A 105 0.42 -26.17 23.71
CA ASP A 105 1.86 -26.45 23.72
C ASP A 105 2.07 -27.84 23.13
N GLY A 106 2.61 -27.88 21.91
CA GLY A 106 2.82 -29.09 21.11
C GLY A 106 3.92 -29.99 21.67
N THR A 107 3.85 -30.35 22.95
CA THR A 107 4.73 -31.33 23.58
C THR A 107 4.04 -32.68 23.49
N ARG A 108 4.50 -33.48 22.54
CA ARG A 108 4.14 -34.89 22.39
C ARG A 108 5.13 -35.77 23.13
#